data_AF-A0A965MTZ4-F1
#
_entry.id   AF-A0A965MTZ4-F1
#
_cell.length_a   1.000
_cell.length_b   1.000
_cell.length_c   1.000
_cell.angle_alpha   90.00
_cell.angle_beta   90.00
_cell.angle_gamma   90.00
#
_symmetry.space_group_name_H-M   'P 1'
#
loop_
_entity.id
_entity.type
_entity.pdbx_description
1 polymer ?
#
loop_
_entity_poly.entity_id
_entity_poly.type
_entity_poly.pdbx_seq_one_letter_code
_entity_poly.pdbx_strand_id
1 'polypeptide(L)'
;MQAANQNIVVDTGRGVIMRLVGAGCPPPFISAVLLTHLHSDHICDLNDIVTTRWISMPAATPLDVYGPKGTKKMVDGLVAMLTLDEGYRLEHHHDLRAGIGMKVNVIEVEAGESFS
;
A
#
# COMPACT_ATOMS: atom_id res chain seq x y z
N MET A 1 -2.20 -10.90 -8.47
CA MET A 1 -1.74 -11.22 -9.84
C MET A 1 -0.22 -11.29 -9.82
N GLN A 2 0.37 -12.29 -10.47
CA GLN A 2 1.82 -12.38 -10.65
C GLN A 2 2.11 -12.33 -12.15
N ALA A 3 2.95 -11.40 -12.57
CA ALA A 3 3.35 -11.26 -13.96
C ALA A 3 4.80 -10.81 -14.01
N ALA A 4 5.62 -11.54 -14.80
CA ALA A 4 7.08 -11.41 -14.74
C ALA A 4 7.56 -11.45 -13.27
N ASN A 5 8.31 -10.44 -12.82
CA ASN A 5 8.82 -10.33 -11.45
C ASN A 5 7.99 -9.36 -10.57
N GLN A 6 6.72 -9.15 -10.91
CA GLN A 6 5.84 -8.22 -10.21
C GLN A 6 4.71 -8.97 -9.49
N ASN A 7 4.50 -8.64 -8.22
CA ASN A 7 3.31 -9.06 -7.48
C ASN A 7 2.37 -7.87 -7.32
N ILE A 8 1.21 -7.94 -7.97
CA ILE A 8 0.19 -6.89 -7.95
C ILE A 8 -1.02 -7.39 -7.16
N VAL A 9 -1.46 -6.61 -6.17
CA VAL A 9 -2.71 -6.86 -5.43
C VAL A 9 -3.82 -6.08 -6.11
N VAL A 10 -4.95 -6.74 -6.38
CA VAL A 10 -6.14 -6.09 -6.91
C VAL A 10 -7.14 -5.97 -5.77
N ASP A 11 -7.45 -4.74 -5.39
CA ASP A 11 -8.23 -4.35 -4.21
C ASP A 11 -7.67 -4.82 -2.86
N THR A 12 -7.96 -4.04 -1.83
CA THR A 12 -7.41 -4.20 -0.48
C THR A 12 -8.55 -4.18 0.54
N GLY A 13 -9.50 -5.08 0.34
CA GLY A 13 -10.58 -5.34 1.27
C GLY A 13 -10.14 -6.00 2.57
N ARG A 14 -11.09 -6.14 3.50
CA ARG A 14 -10.82 -6.65 4.84
C ARG A 14 -10.19 -8.04 4.82
N GLY A 15 -9.12 -8.22 5.61
CA GLY A 15 -8.38 -9.46 5.76
C GLY A 15 -7.40 -9.75 4.62
N VAL A 16 -7.12 -8.79 3.73
CA VAL A 16 -6.22 -8.99 2.59
C VAL A 16 -4.83 -9.46 3.03
N ILE A 17 -4.30 -8.93 4.13
CA ILE A 17 -2.98 -9.34 4.67
C ILE A 17 -2.96 -10.83 5.01
N MET A 18 -3.99 -11.34 5.71
CA MET A 18 -4.05 -12.75 6.07
C MET A 18 -4.12 -13.65 4.83
N ARG A 19 -4.84 -13.21 3.80
CA ARG A 19 -4.94 -13.92 2.52
C ARG A 19 -3.60 -13.93 1.79
N LEU A 20 -2.91 -12.80 1.74
CA LEU A 20 -1.59 -12.63 1.13
C LEU A 20 -0.53 -13.52 1.79
N VAL A 21 -0.49 -13.52 3.13
CA VAL A 21 0.41 -14.40 3.90
C VAL A 21 0.08 -15.87 3.65
N GLY A 22 -1.21 -16.25 3.67
CA GLY A 22 -1.64 -17.61 3.37
C GLY A 22 -1.32 -18.07 1.95
N ALA A 23 -1.20 -17.13 1.01
CA ALA A 23 -0.78 -17.37 -0.37
C ALA A 23 0.76 -17.34 -0.57
N GLY A 24 1.54 -17.16 0.50
CA GLY A 24 3.01 -17.08 0.43
C GLY A 24 3.53 -15.78 -0.19
N CYS A 25 2.71 -14.72 -0.28
CA CYS A 25 3.08 -13.44 -0.87
C CYS A 25 2.79 -12.29 0.12
N PRO A 26 3.53 -12.19 1.23
CA PRO A 26 3.31 -11.16 2.24
C PRO A 26 3.57 -9.74 1.69
N PRO A 27 3.12 -8.67 2.39
CA PRO A 27 3.24 -7.27 1.95
C PRO A 27 4.63 -6.82 1.46
N PRO A 28 5.76 -7.26 2.04
CA PRO A 28 7.10 -6.98 1.53
C PRO A 28 7.32 -7.33 0.06
N PHE A 29 6.63 -8.35 -0.45
CA PHE A 29 6.78 -8.82 -1.82
C PHE A 29 5.83 -8.13 -2.80
N ILE A 30 4.94 -7.26 -2.31
CA ILE A 30 4.00 -6.54 -3.16
C ILE A 30 4.70 -5.36 -3.82
N SER A 31 4.61 -5.34 -5.15
CA SER A 31 5.14 -4.28 -5.99
C SER A 31 4.18 -3.10 -6.08
N ALA A 32 2.90 -3.40 -6.31
CA ALA A 32 1.86 -2.39 -6.52
C ALA A 32 0.48 -2.88 -6.10
N VAL A 33 -0.41 -1.92 -5.86
CA VAL A 33 -1.85 -2.14 -5.65
C VAL A 33 -2.62 -1.54 -6.82
N LEU A 34 -3.63 -2.26 -7.30
CA LEU A 34 -4.61 -1.77 -8.27
C LEU A 34 -5.98 -1.75 -7.59
N LEU A 35 -6.55 -0.56 -7.43
CA LEU A 35 -7.89 -0.35 -6.90
C LEU A 35 -8.88 -0.25 -8.05
N THR A 36 -9.89 -1.11 -8.05
CA THR A 36 -10.93 -1.13 -9.07
C THR A 36 -11.90 0.05 -8.88
N HIS A 37 -12.26 0.33 -7.63
CA HIS A 37 -13.08 1.48 -7.24
C HIS A 37 -12.94 1.78 -5.74
N LEU A 38 -13.56 2.87 -5.28
CA LEU A 38 -13.31 3.45 -3.95
C LEU A 38 -14.44 3.16 -2.94
N HIS A 39 -15.08 1.99 -3.03
CA HIS A 39 -15.91 1.50 -1.93
C HIS A 39 -15.05 0.92 -0.82
N SER A 40 -15.55 1.01 0.42
CA SER A 40 -14.80 0.66 1.63
C SER A 40 -14.32 -0.79 1.63
N ASP A 41 -15.10 -1.71 1.10
CA ASP A 41 -14.76 -3.12 0.98
C ASP A 41 -13.63 -3.41 -0.03
N HIS A 42 -13.21 -2.43 -0.83
CA HIS A 42 -12.07 -2.51 -1.75
C HIS A 42 -10.83 -1.76 -1.27
N ILE A 43 -10.95 -0.93 -0.22
CA ILE A 43 -9.84 -0.03 0.20
C ILE A 43 -9.52 -0.08 1.70
N CYS A 44 -10.38 -0.70 2.52
CA CYS A 44 -10.32 -0.57 3.98
C CYS A 44 -9.00 -1.04 4.62
N ASP A 45 -8.34 -2.04 4.05
CA ASP A 45 -7.07 -2.58 4.58
C ASP A 45 -5.84 -2.09 3.78
N LEU A 46 -5.99 -1.06 2.94
CA LEU A 46 -4.84 -0.45 2.25
C LEU A 46 -3.83 0.08 3.28
N ASN A 47 -4.31 0.60 4.41
CA ASN A 47 -3.48 1.12 5.50
C ASN A 47 -2.56 0.02 6.04
N ASP A 48 -3.08 -1.19 6.22
CA ASP A 48 -2.31 -2.31 6.76
C ASP A 48 -1.26 -2.81 5.78
N ILE A 49 -1.52 -2.76 4.46
CA ILE A 49 -0.49 -3.04 3.45
C ILE A 49 0.63 -2.00 3.53
N VAL A 50 0.28 -0.71 3.56
CA VAL A 50 1.25 0.40 3.63
C VAL A 50 2.11 0.29 4.89
N THR A 51 1.49 0.14 6.06
CA THR A 51 2.19 0.04 7.34
C THR A 51 3.04 -1.23 7.40
N THR A 52 2.48 -2.41 7.07
CA THR A 52 3.20 -3.68 7.16
C THR A 52 4.39 -3.74 6.20
N ARG A 53 4.24 -3.23 4.99
CA ARG A 53 5.33 -3.16 4.01
C ARG A 53 6.44 -2.22 4.49
N TRP A 54 6.09 -1.05 5.01
CA TRP A 54 7.07 -0.11 5.56
C TRP A 54 7.84 -0.69 6.75
N ILE A 55 7.18 -1.24 7.76
CA ILE A 55 7.87 -1.78 8.95
C ILE A 55 8.76 -2.98 8.63
N SER A 56 8.39 -3.76 7.60
CA SER A 56 9.14 -4.96 7.20
C SER A 56 10.29 -4.64 6.24
N MET A 57 10.17 -3.58 5.44
CA MET A 57 11.18 -3.13 4.48
C MET A 57 11.26 -1.59 4.45
N PRO A 58 11.83 -0.94 5.47
CA PRO A 58 11.81 0.52 5.59
C PRO A 58 12.47 1.26 4.41
N ALA A 59 13.44 0.62 3.76
CA ALA A 59 14.15 1.18 2.61
C ALA A 59 13.43 1.01 1.25
N ALA A 60 12.36 0.22 1.18
CA ALA A 60 11.70 -0.18 -0.09
C ALA A 60 10.48 0.68 -0.47
N THR A 61 10.27 1.81 0.20
CA THR A 61 9.21 2.79 -0.14
C THR A 61 9.65 3.68 -1.31
N PRO A 62 8.71 4.16 -2.17
CA PRO A 62 7.26 4.12 -2.01
C PRO A 62 6.57 2.82 -2.48
N LEU A 63 5.31 2.62 -2.06
CA LEU A 63 4.38 1.66 -2.66
C LEU A 63 3.59 2.35 -3.78
N ASP A 64 3.53 1.77 -4.97
CA ASP A 64 2.70 2.28 -6.06
C ASP A 64 1.24 1.82 -5.92
N VAL A 65 0.31 2.77 -6.05
CA VAL A 65 -1.14 2.54 -6.00
C VAL A 65 -1.78 3.14 -7.24
N TYR A 66 -2.36 2.27 -8.06
CA TYR A 66 -3.13 2.61 -9.25
C TYR A 66 -4.61 2.56 -8.90
N GLY A 67 -5.40 3.51 -9.37
CA GLY A 67 -6.86 3.48 -9.14
C GLY A 67 -7.59 4.58 -9.89
N PRO A 68 -8.93 4.64 -9.81
CA PRO A 68 -9.69 5.67 -10.51
C PRO A 68 -9.47 7.06 -9.91
N LYS A 69 -9.96 8.09 -10.61
CA LYS A 69 -10.01 9.46 -10.10
C LYS A 69 -10.57 9.53 -8.67
N GLY A 70 -9.86 10.21 -7.77
CA GLY A 70 -10.17 10.30 -6.35
C GLY A 70 -9.29 9.38 -5.48
N THR A 71 -8.54 8.46 -6.08
CA THR A 71 -7.58 7.60 -5.37
C THR A 71 -6.56 8.44 -4.62
N LYS A 72 -6.06 9.53 -5.22
CA LYS A 72 -5.08 10.38 -4.56
C LYS A 72 -5.63 11.01 -3.29
N LYS A 73 -6.85 11.56 -3.36
CA LYS A 73 -7.52 12.15 -2.20
C LYS A 73 -7.73 11.12 -1.08
N MET A 74 -8.10 9.90 -1.44
CA MET A 74 -8.31 8.81 -0.48
C MET A 74 -6.99 8.41 0.20
N VAL A 75 -5.93 8.18 -0.58
CA VAL A 75 -4.60 7.82 -0.07
C VAL A 75 -3.99 8.93 0.77
N ASP A 76 -4.12 10.20 0.36
CA ASP A 76 -3.64 11.34 1.16
C ASP A 76 -4.30 11.37 2.54
N GLY A 77 -5.62 11.10 2.61
CA GLY A 77 -6.35 11.00 3.88
C GLY A 77 -5.93 9.81 4.73
N LEU A 78 -5.66 8.67 4.11
CA LEU A 78 -5.14 7.47 4.78
C LEU A 78 -3.74 7.73 5.37
N VAL A 79 -2.82 8.33 4.61
CA VAL A 79 -1.48 8.68 5.10
C VAL A 79 -1.57 9.70 6.23
N ALA A 80 -2.45 10.70 6.10
CA ALA A 80 -2.69 11.67 7.18
C ALA A 80 -3.18 10.98 8.47
N MET A 81 -4.13 10.04 8.36
CA MET A 81 -4.61 9.23 9.49
C MET A 81 -3.49 8.45 10.18
N LEU A 82 -2.50 7.96 9.41
CA LEU A 82 -1.38 7.18 9.92
C LEU A 82 -0.22 8.00 10.50
N THR A 83 -0.25 9.33 10.44
CA THR A 83 0.87 10.19 10.90
C THR A 83 1.24 9.95 12.37
N LEU A 84 0.26 9.73 13.25
CA LEU A 84 0.55 9.44 14.67
C LEU A 84 1.17 8.04 14.85
N ASP A 85 0.67 7.04 14.14
CA ASP A 85 1.25 5.68 14.17
C ASP A 85 2.70 5.68 13.68
N GLU A 86 2.97 6.38 12.57
CA GLU A 86 4.33 6.58 12.07
C GLU A 86 5.25 7.21 13.12
N GLY A 87 4.80 8.31 13.72
CA GLY A 87 5.56 9.06 14.73
C GLY A 87 5.92 8.19 15.93
N TYR A 88 4.93 7.49 16.50
CA TYR A 88 5.16 6.59 17.62
C TYR A 88 6.12 5.45 17.26
N ARG A 89 6.02 4.87 16.06
CA ARG A 89 6.94 3.82 15.64
C ARG A 89 8.37 4.34 15.49
N LEU A 90 8.57 5.51 14.88
CA LEU A 90 9.91 6.10 14.74
C LEU A 90 10.51 6.50 16.10
N GLU A 91 9.70 6.85 17.09
CA GLU A 91 10.13 7.14 18.46
C GLU A 91 10.64 5.88 19.17
N HIS A 92 9.87 4.77 19.10
CA HIS A 92 10.15 3.54 19.83
C HIS A 92 11.05 2.52 19.10
N HIS A 93 11.15 2.60 17.78
CA HIS A 93 11.87 1.63 16.93
C HIS A 93 12.93 2.34 16.06
N HIS A 94 14.17 2.37 16.54
CA HIS A 94 15.27 3.08 15.88
C HIS A 94 15.64 2.50 14.50
N ASP A 95 15.41 1.20 14.28
CA ASP A 95 15.66 0.50 13.02
C ASP A 95 14.81 1.05 11.86
N LEU A 96 13.61 1.57 12.14
CA LEU A 96 12.72 2.15 11.13
C LEU A 96 13.21 3.51 10.59
N ARG A 97 14.13 4.18 11.30
CA ARG A 97 14.68 5.48 10.91
C ARG A 97 15.62 5.43 9.70
N ALA A 98 16.01 4.23 9.27
CA ALA A 98 16.77 4.04 8.04
C ALA A 98 15.93 4.31 6.78
N GLY A 99 14.61 4.29 6.90
CA GLY A 99 13.67 4.56 5.80
C GLY A 99 13.24 6.03 5.69
N ILE A 100 12.42 6.33 4.68
CA ILE A 100 11.84 7.67 4.44
C ILE A 100 10.41 7.81 5.01
N GLY A 101 9.99 6.85 5.84
CA GLY A 101 8.63 6.76 6.37
C GLY A 101 7.65 6.07 5.41
N MET A 102 6.38 6.04 5.77
CA MET A 102 5.28 5.56 4.93
C MET A 102 5.10 6.49 3.73
N LYS A 103 5.54 6.02 2.55
CA LYS A 103 5.33 6.72 1.28
C LYS A 103 4.52 5.87 0.31
N VAL A 104 3.53 6.51 -0.29
CA VAL A 104 2.67 5.93 -1.31
C VAL A 104 2.72 6.84 -2.53
N ASN A 105 3.01 6.27 -3.68
CA ASN A 105 2.90 6.94 -4.97
C ASN A 105 1.55 6.57 -5.58
N VAL A 106 0.80 7.58 -6.04
CA VAL A 106 -0.55 7.36 -6.57
C VAL A 106 -0.58 7.72 -8.05
N ILE A 107 -1.07 6.77 -8.85
CA ILE A 107 -1.32 6.94 -10.26
C ILE A 107 -2.84 6.81 -10.47
N GLU A 108 -3.51 7.91 -10.78
CA GLU A 108 -4.91 7.86 -11.17
C GLU A 108 -4.99 7.43 -12.64
N VAL A 109 -5.79 6.41 -12.92
CA VAL A 109 -5.93 5.80 -14.26
C VAL A 109 -7.38 5.89 -14.73
N GLU A 110 -7.56 6.21 -16.01
CA GLU A 110 -8.86 6.19 -16.69
C GLU A 110 -9.10 4.90 -17.47
N ALA A 111 -10.36 4.63 -17.81
CA ALA A 111 -10.72 3.44 -18.56
C ALA A 111 -10.04 3.46 -19.94
N GLY A 112 -9.28 2.41 -20.24
CA GLY A 112 -8.55 2.27 -21.50
C GLY A 112 -7.12 2.80 -21.47
N GLU A 113 -6.68 3.42 -20.37
CA GLU A 113 -5.28 3.79 -20.20
C GLU A 113 -4.41 2.57 -19.87
N SER A 114 -3.16 2.63 -20.31
CA SER A 114 -2.13 1.65 -19.96
C SER A 114 -1.08 2.33 -19.09
N PHE A 115 -0.57 1.60 -18.10
CA PHE A 115 0.49 2.05 -17.21
C PHE A 115 1.60 0.99 -17.15
N SER A 116 2.80 1.41 -16.77
CA SER A 116 4.02 0.57 -16.72
C SER A 116 4.63 0.58 -15.34
#